data_AF-A0A3A0DPR4-F1
#
_entry.id   AF-A0A3A0DPR4-F1
#
_cell.length_a   1.000
_cell.length_b   1.000
_cell.length_c   1.000
_cell.angle_alpha   90.00
_cell.angle_beta   90.00
_cell.angle_gamma   90.00
#
_symmetry.space_group_name_H-M   'P 1'
#
loop_
_entity.id
_entity.type
_entity.pdbx_description
1 polymer ?
#
loop_
_entity_poly.entity_id
_entity_poly.type
_entity_poly.pdbx_seq_one_letter_code
_entity_poly.pdbx_strand_id
1 'polypeptide(L)'
;MPAVFGSGAYLPLAVAGKRSEHVIAFARLGPHSANGDGEEGAAVVVVPRLTANLTPEGAAAPVGEAVWGDTAIELPPTLRHRRWRGVLNGTQIPESDAATIRVAELFAIFPAALLVSS
;
A
#
# COMPACT_ATOMS: atom_id res chain seq x y z
N MET A 1 -6.76 15.32 -5.68
CA MET A 1 -7.22 13.98 -6.10
C MET A 1 -8.62 13.58 -5.57
N PRO A 2 -9.70 14.38 -5.71
CA PRO A 2 -11.04 13.93 -5.30
C PRO A 2 -11.53 12.71 -6.11
N ALA A 3 -11.19 12.67 -7.40
CA ALA A 3 -11.68 11.66 -8.34
C ALA A 3 -11.21 10.22 -8.01
N VAL A 4 -10.04 10.04 -7.40
CA VAL A 4 -9.53 8.72 -6.99
C VAL A 4 -10.44 8.07 -5.93
N PHE A 5 -10.92 8.86 -4.96
CA PHE A 5 -11.72 8.34 -3.85
C PHE A 5 -13.22 8.32 -4.17
N GLY A 6 -13.72 9.29 -4.95
CA GLY A 6 -15.14 9.42 -5.28
C GLY A 6 -15.61 8.49 -6.40
N SER A 7 -14.83 8.34 -7.46
CA SER A 7 -15.22 7.57 -8.66
C SER A 7 -14.13 6.62 -9.17
N GLY A 8 -13.01 6.52 -8.47
CA GLY A 8 -11.89 5.71 -8.91
C GLY A 8 -12.16 4.21 -8.78
N ALA A 9 -11.71 3.44 -9.77
CA ALA A 9 -11.84 1.99 -9.83
C ALA A 9 -11.13 1.34 -8.64
N TYR A 10 -11.73 0.27 -8.10
CA TYR A 10 -11.18 -0.52 -7.01
C TYR A 10 -10.40 -1.71 -7.57
N LEU A 11 -9.14 -1.84 -7.18
CA LEU A 11 -8.29 -2.96 -7.57
C LEU A 11 -7.74 -3.65 -6.31
N PRO A 12 -8.20 -4.86 -5.96
CA PRO A 12 -7.59 -5.61 -4.86
C PRO A 12 -6.13 -5.95 -5.20
N LEU A 13 -5.25 -5.91 -4.19
CA LEU A 13 -3.85 -6.28 -4.34
C LEU A 13 -3.57 -7.58 -3.59
N ALA A 14 -2.81 -8.47 -4.22
CA ALA A 14 -2.34 -9.68 -3.58
C ALA A 14 -1.29 -9.35 -2.51
N VAL A 15 -1.26 -10.16 -1.46
CA VAL A 15 -0.26 -10.08 -0.39
C VAL A 15 0.40 -11.44 -0.27
N ALA A 16 1.73 -11.46 -0.28
CA ALA A 16 2.54 -12.66 -0.09
C ALA A 16 3.26 -12.63 1.27
N GLY A 17 3.83 -13.78 1.64
CA GLY A 17 4.62 -13.94 2.87
C GLY A 17 3.81 -14.47 4.07
N LYS A 18 4.52 -14.69 5.18
CA LYS A 18 4.00 -15.43 6.35
C LYS A 18 2.79 -14.78 7.03
N ARG A 19 2.60 -13.46 6.91
CA ARG A 19 1.48 -12.72 7.51
C ARG A 19 0.54 -12.11 6.47
N SER A 20 0.50 -12.65 5.26
CA SER A 20 -0.38 -12.18 4.17
C SER A 20 -1.85 -12.05 4.58
N GLU A 21 -2.39 -13.03 5.32
CA GLU A 21 -3.79 -13.02 5.80
C GLU A 21 -4.08 -11.88 6.81
N HIS A 22 -3.06 -11.26 7.37
CA HIS A 22 -3.16 -10.15 8.30
C HIS A 22 -3.09 -8.78 7.62
N VAL A 23 -3.09 -8.73 6.29
CA VAL A 23 -3.04 -7.47 5.54
C VAL A 23 -4.22 -7.40 4.59
N ILE A 24 -4.84 -6.22 4.54
CA ILE A 24 -5.77 -5.84 3.48
C ILE A 24 -5.06 -4.81 2.62
N ALA A 25 -5.02 -5.06 1.31
CA ALA A 25 -4.36 -4.20 0.36
C ALA A 25 -5.25 -3.99 -0.87
N PHE A 26 -5.40 -2.73 -1.27
CA PHE A 26 -6.10 -2.40 -2.51
C PHE A 26 -5.62 -1.06 -3.06
N ALA A 27 -5.80 -0.88 -4.36
CA ALA A 27 -5.59 0.39 -5.03
C ALA A 27 -6.92 1.03 -5.44
N ARG A 28 -6.92 2.35 -5.49
CA ARG A 28 -7.92 3.19 -6.12
C ARG A 28 -7.26 3.86 -7.32
N LEU A 29 -7.82 3.65 -8.50
CA LEU A 29 -7.34 4.26 -9.75
C LEU A 29 -8.32 5.35 -10.13
N GLY A 30 -7.86 6.61 -10.20
CA GLY A 30 -8.68 7.71 -10.69
C GLY A 30 -9.16 7.45 -12.11
N PRO A 31 -10.10 8.24 -12.64
CA PRO A 31 -10.43 8.19 -14.06
C PRO A 31 -9.33 8.86 -14.89
N HIS A 32 -9.13 8.37 -16.12
CA HIS A 32 -8.28 9.03 -17.11
C HIS A 32 -8.65 10.50 -17.26
N SER A 33 -7.64 11.36 -17.44
CA SER A 33 -7.87 12.76 -17.79
C SER A 33 -8.69 12.82 -19.07
N ALA A 34 -9.81 13.54 -19.06
CA ALA A 34 -10.70 13.69 -20.21
C ALA A 34 -9.99 14.29 -21.44
N ASN A 35 -8.85 14.94 -21.21
CA ASN A 35 -8.05 15.59 -22.24
C ASN A 35 -6.91 14.69 -22.76
N GLY A 36 -6.68 13.52 -22.15
CA GLY A 36 -5.61 12.59 -22.56
C GLY A 36 -4.19 12.98 -22.09
N ASP A 37 -4.02 14.17 -21.52
CA ASP A 37 -2.69 14.77 -21.29
C ASP A 37 -2.08 14.49 -19.90
N GLY A 38 -2.66 13.59 -19.09
CA GLY A 38 -2.25 13.40 -17.71
C GLY A 38 -2.31 11.95 -17.24
N GLU A 39 -1.35 11.56 -16.40
CA GLU A 39 -1.36 10.26 -15.75
C GLU A 39 -2.60 10.09 -14.87
N GLU A 40 -3.24 8.93 -15.01
CA GLU A 40 -4.32 8.52 -14.15
C GLU A 40 -3.78 8.34 -12.72
N GLY A 41 -4.20 9.23 -11.82
CA GLY A 41 -3.73 9.24 -10.46
C GLY A 41 -4.16 7.99 -9.70
N ALA A 42 -3.28 7.43 -8.88
CA ALA A 42 -3.54 6.21 -8.13
C ALA A 42 -3.28 6.41 -6.63
N ALA A 43 -4.01 5.67 -5.80
CA ALA A 43 -3.75 5.55 -4.37
C ALA A 43 -3.71 4.07 -3.97
N VAL A 44 -2.75 3.66 -3.15
CA VAL A 44 -2.68 2.31 -2.58
C VAL A 44 -2.92 2.40 -1.09
N VAL A 45 -3.88 1.61 -0.60
CA VAL A 45 -4.22 1.50 0.82
C VAL A 45 -3.75 0.15 1.31
N VAL A 46 -2.98 0.17 2.40
CA VAL A 46 -2.51 -1.04 3.07
C VAL A 46 -2.79 -0.90 4.55
N VAL A 47 -3.58 -1.84 5.10
CA VAL A 47 -3.96 -1.82 6.51
C VAL A 47 -3.84 -3.22 7.12
N PRO A 48 -3.44 -3.33 8.39
CA PRO A 48 -3.41 -4.60 9.07
C PRO A 48 -4.82 -5.02 9.52
N ARG A 49 -5.04 -6.31 9.65
CA ARG A 49 -6.25 -6.93 10.20
C ARG A 49 -5.88 -8.04 11.18
N LEU A 50 -6.78 -8.33 12.11
CA LEU A 50 -6.61 -9.44 13.07
C LEU A 50 -5.29 -9.32 13.86
N THR A 51 -4.99 -8.14 14.38
CA THR A 51 -3.67 -7.79 14.93
C THR A 51 -3.40 -8.29 16.35
N ALA A 52 -4.44 -8.73 17.07
CA ALA A 52 -4.33 -9.16 18.47
C ALA A 52 -3.28 -10.27 18.68
N ASN A 53 -3.06 -11.13 17.68
CA ASN A 53 -2.11 -12.24 17.75
C ASN A 53 -0.77 -11.94 17.03
N LEU A 54 -0.55 -10.70 16.59
CA LEU A 54 0.69 -10.29 15.91
C LEU A 54 1.73 -9.70 16.86
N THR A 55 1.30 -9.17 18.00
CA THR A 55 2.18 -8.52 18.98
C THR A 55 1.98 -9.12 20.38
N PRO A 56 3.00 -9.04 21.26
CA PRO A 56 2.87 -9.53 22.64
C PRO A 56 1.64 -8.92 23.32
N GLU A 57 0.75 -9.80 23.81
CA GLU A 57 -0.49 -9.45 24.52
C GLU A 57 -1.44 -8.53 23.73
N GLY A 58 -1.24 -8.35 22.41
CA GLY A 58 -1.99 -7.40 21.59
C GLY A 58 -1.82 -5.93 22.00
N ALA A 59 -0.88 -5.62 22.89
CA ALA A 59 -0.73 -4.30 23.50
C ALA A 59 0.12 -3.32 22.66
N ALA A 60 0.97 -3.84 21.78
CA ALA A 60 1.84 -3.04 20.92
C ALA A 60 1.27 -2.90 19.50
N ALA A 61 1.54 -1.76 18.86
CA ALA A 61 1.23 -1.55 17.45
C ALA A 61 2.01 -2.55 16.57
N PRO A 62 1.37 -3.17 15.56
CA PRO A 62 2.03 -4.12 14.68
C PRO A 62 2.88 -3.37 13.65
N VAL A 63 4.10 -2.99 14.03
CA VAL A 63 5.02 -2.20 13.21
C VAL A 63 6.36 -2.91 12.99
N GLY A 64 7.02 -2.59 11.88
CA GLY A 64 8.40 -2.97 11.60
C GLY A 64 8.66 -4.45 11.30
N GLU A 65 9.95 -4.76 11.11
CA GLU A 65 10.46 -6.05 10.64
C GLU A 65 10.08 -7.22 11.57
N ALA A 66 10.16 -7.00 12.88
CA ALA A 66 9.91 -8.06 13.87
C ALA A 66 8.49 -8.64 13.79
N VAL A 67 7.53 -7.84 13.32
CA VAL A 67 6.12 -8.27 13.17
C VAL A 67 5.84 -8.80 11.77
N TRP A 68 6.31 -8.09 10.74
CA TRP A 68 5.87 -8.32 9.35
C TRP A 68 6.84 -9.18 8.53
N GLY A 69 8.11 -9.23 8.87
CA GLY A 69 9.13 -10.05 8.19
C GLY A 69 9.07 -9.98 6.66
N ASP A 70 8.82 -11.12 6.04
CA ASP A 70 8.77 -11.32 4.58
C ASP A 70 7.45 -10.87 3.93
N THR A 71 6.50 -10.32 4.69
CA THR A 71 5.18 -9.95 4.17
C THR A 71 5.28 -8.79 3.19
N ALA A 72 4.73 -8.95 1.99
CA ALA A 72 4.83 -7.97 0.92
C ALA A 72 3.55 -7.86 0.10
N ILE A 73 3.26 -6.64 -0.37
CA ILE A 73 2.20 -6.35 -1.34
C ILE A 73 2.72 -6.64 -2.73
N GLU A 74 1.96 -7.33 -3.57
CA GLU A 74 2.29 -7.52 -4.98
C GLU A 74 1.70 -6.37 -5.81
N LEU A 75 2.56 -5.72 -6.59
CA LEU A 75 2.17 -4.67 -7.51
C LEU A 75 1.83 -5.27 -8.89
N PRO A 76 0.58 -5.15 -9.36
CA PRO A 76 0.24 -5.48 -10.73
C PRO A 76 0.90 -4.49 -11.71
N PRO A 77 1.06 -4.86 -12.99
CA PRO A 77 1.73 -4.02 -13.99
C PRO A 77 1.22 -2.56 -14.05
N THR A 78 -0.08 -2.33 -13.81
CA THR A 78 -0.71 -1.00 -13.82
C THR A 78 -0.21 -0.06 -12.72
N LEU A 79 0.38 -0.61 -11.65
CA LEU A 79 0.91 0.12 -10.50
C LEU A 79 2.44 0.11 -10.42
N ARG A 80 3.11 -0.66 -11.29
CA ARG A 80 4.57 -0.65 -11.45
C ARG A 80 5.00 0.61 -12.17
N HIS A 81 6.29 0.92 -12.10
CA HIS A 81 6.87 2.11 -12.74
C HIS A 81 6.17 3.41 -12.34
N ARG A 82 5.70 3.48 -11.09
CA ARG A 82 5.18 4.71 -10.49
C ARG A 82 6.02 5.07 -9.27
N ARG A 83 6.22 6.36 -9.06
CA ARG A 83 6.73 6.87 -7.80
C ARG A 83 5.58 6.95 -6.81
N TRP A 84 5.81 6.45 -5.59
CA TRP A 84 4.83 6.50 -4.52
C TRP A 84 5.31 7.34 -3.36
N ARG A 85 4.38 8.10 -2.79
CA ARG A 85 4.57 8.82 -1.55
C ARG A 85 3.57 8.36 -0.50
N GLY A 86 4.08 7.94 0.66
CA GLY A 86 3.32 7.68 1.87
C GLY A 86 2.80 8.97 2.48
N VAL A 87 1.49 9.08 2.62
CA VAL A 87 0.81 10.24 3.21
C VAL A 87 0.91 10.23 4.73
N LEU A 88 0.93 9.04 5.35
CA LEU A 88 0.86 8.88 6.82
C LEU A 88 2.23 8.87 7.49
N ASN A 89 3.25 8.39 6.79
CA ASN A 89 4.59 8.13 7.34
C ASN A 89 5.71 8.82 6.53
N GLY A 90 5.38 9.50 5.43
CA GLY A 90 6.36 10.18 4.58
C GLY A 90 7.20 9.27 3.70
N THR A 91 6.97 7.94 3.71
CA THR A 91 7.76 6.96 2.92
C THR A 91 7.80 7.35 1.45
N GLN A 92 8.98 7.28 0.83
CA GLN A 92 9.15 7.45 -0.61
C GLN A 92 9.50 6.09 -1.21
N ILE A 93 8.73 5.66 -2.21
CA ILE A 93 9.07 4.49 -3.01
C ILE A 93 9.40 5.02 -4.40
N PRO A 94 10.68 4.96 -4.82
CA PRO A 94 11.06 5.41 -6.14
C PRO A 94 10.38 4.55 -7.20
N GLU A 95 10.27 5.12 -8.39
CA GLU A 95 9.92 4.36 -9.58
C GLU A 95 10.91 3.21 -9.75
N SER A 96 10.39 1.98 -9.89
CA SER A 96 11.20 0.79 -10.11
C SER A 96 10.38 -0.31 -10.78
N ASP A 97 11.10 -1.30 -11.30
CA ASP A 97 10.52 -2.55 -11.83
C ASP A 97 10.15 -3.53 -10.71
N ALA A 98 10.30 -3.12 -9.44
CA ALA A 98 9.98 -3.96 -8.30
C ALA A 98 8.51 -4.37 -8.34
N ALA A 99 8.30 -5.68 -8.32
CA ALA A 99 6.96 -6.27 -8.32
C ALA A 99 6.31 -6.25 -6.93
N THR A 100 7.03 -5.85 -5.88
CA THR A 100 6.54 -5.95 -4.50
C THR A 100 6.97 -4.77 -3.62
N ILE A 101 6.15 -4.44 -2.62
CA ILE A 101 6.50 -3.51 -1.55
C ILE A 101 6.42 -4.23 -0.20
N ARG A 102 7.48 -4.15 0.62
CA ARG A 102 7.49 -4.81 1.93
C ARG A 102 6.57 -4.10 2.92
N VAL A 103 5.72 -4.87 3.60
CA VAL A 103 4.80 -4.35 4.61
C VAL A 103 5.57 -3.83 5.83
N ALA A 104 6.69 -4.46 6.19
CA ALA A 104 7.57 -4.00 7.27
C ALA A 104 8.06 -2.56 7.07
N GLU A 105 8.33 -2.16 5.82
CA GLU A 105 8.79 -0.81 5.46
C GLU A 105 7.62 0.19 5.44
N LEU A 106 6.47 -0.24 4.92
CA LEU A 106 5.25 0.56 4.95
C LEU A 106 4.78 0.84 6.38
N PHE A 107 4.89 -0.14 7.26
CA PHE A 107 4.49 -0.04 8.65
C PHE A 107 5.67 0.16 9.58
N ALA A 108 6.72 0.87 9.14
CA ALA A 108 7.91 1.10 9.95
C ALA A 108 7.61 1.84 11.26
N ILE A 109 6.72 2.85 11.21
CA ILE A 109 6.39 3.71 12.36
C ILE A 109 4.88 3.84 12.63
N PHE A 110 4.02 3.46 11.69
CA PHE A 110 2.57 3.57 11.81
C PHE A 110 1.89 2.34 11.19
N PRO A 111 0.91 1.70 11.86
CA PRO A 111 0.32 0.44 11.41
C PRO A 111 -0.77 0.65 10.34
N ALA A 112 -0.50 1.49 9.35
CA ALA A 112 -1.28 1.66 8.12
C ALA A 112 -0.46 2.48 7.12
N ALA A 113 -0.76 2.32 5.84
CA ALA A 113 -0.14 3.09 4.78
C ALA A 113 -1.19 3.53 3.76
N LEU A 114 -1.08 4.79 3.37
CA LEU A 114 -1.75 5.36 2.21
C LEU A 114 -0.66 5.90 1.30
N LEU A 115 -0.45 5.26 0.17
CA LEU A 115 0.45 5.71 -0.87
C LEU A 115 -0.33 6.44 -1.93
N VAL A 116 0.22 7.54 -2.47
CA VAL A 116 -0.32 8.24 -3.64
C VAL A 116 0.76 8.33 -4.71
N SER A 117 0.36 8.14 -5.97
CA SER A 117 1.27 8.32 -7.11
C SER A 117 1.58 9.81 -7.29
N SER A 118 2.84 10.13 -7.57
CA SER A 118 3.33 11.50 -7.83
C SER A 118 3.81 11.68 -9.24
#